data_AF-A0A367QL10-F1
#
_entry.id   AF-A0A367QL10-F1
#
_cell.length_a   1.000
_cell.length_b   1.000
_cell.length_c   1.000
_cell.angle_alpha   90.00
_cell.angle_beta   90.00
_cell.angle_gamma   90.00
#
_symmetry.space_group_name_H-M   'P 1'
#
loop_
_entity.id
_entity.type
_entity.pdbx_description
1 polymer ?
#
loop_
_entity_poly.entity_id
_entity_poly.type
_entity_poly.pdbx_seq_one_letter_code
_entity_poly.pdbx_strand_id
1 'polypeptide(L)'
;MSILDSLPDEPEEDQSPESPTPPNQWLDKQEQLKPPQMKVDAPLRMVETAFLASTASLIWFINYYFPLGPVLRIFFPVPIALVYLRWGKRAAWMAAVTSGLLLSVLMGPVRSLLFVMPYAFMGVLLGATWYRRVPWIVSITLGTLLGTLGFFFRMWLLSVLSSEDLWIYVINQVTEITEWVFLKLELLATPSVFLIQMGAIALIVLNNFIYLFVVHLAAWLLLDRLGNPIPRPPQWVQVLMDYEG
;
A
#
# COMPACT_ATOMS: atom_id res chain seq x y z
N MET A 1 74.81 -39.20 74.00
CA MET A 1 74.09 -39.17 75.27
C MET A 1 72.62 -38.98 74.91
N SER A 2 71.80 -39.97 75.26
CA SER A 2 70.33 -40.01 75.06
C SER A 2 69.63 -38.85 75.77
N ILE A 3 68.39 -38.53 75.35
CA ILE A 3 67.29 -37.73 75.96
C ILE A 3 66.63 -36.93 74.81
N LEU A 4 65.34 -37.01 74.46
CA LEU A 4 64.07 -37.33 75.16
C LEU A 4 62.95 -37.57 74.10
N ASP A 5 61.93 -38.34 74.50
CA ASP A 5 60.46 -38.17 74.30
C ASP A 5 59.92 -37.75 72.92
N SER A 6 58.83 -38.29 72.35
CA SER A 6 57.60 -38.90 72.90
C SER A 6 56.77 -39.43 71.71
N LEU A 7 56.08 -40.56 71.90
CA LEU A 7 54.96 -41.07 71.07
C LEU A 7 53.69 -40.19 71.24
N PRO A 8 52.52 -40.39 70.54
CA PRO A 8 52.10 -41.39 69.54
C PRO A 8 51.45 -40.71 68.27
N ASP A 9 51.04 -41.34 67.17
CA ASP A 9 49.87 -42.21 66.94
C ASP A 9 49.91 -42.72 65.47
N GLU A 10 49.60 -44.00 65.26
CA GLU A 10 49.12 -44.59 63.99
C GLU A 10 47.62 -44.26 63.78
N PRO A 11 46.92 -44.62 62.66
CA PRO A 11 47.36 -45.01 61.30
C PRO A 11 46.64 -44.25 60.16
N GLU A 12 47.16 -44.46 58.95
CA GLU A 12 46.57 -44.36 57.60
C GLU A 12 45.15 -43.79 57.40
N GLU A 13 45.05 -42.68 56.65
CA GLU A 13 43.82 -42.26 55.97
C GLU A 13 44.10 -41.97 54.48
N ASP A 14 43.59 -42.89 53.66
CA ASP A 14 43.13 -42.85 52.28
C ASP A 14 43.70 -41.82 51.26
N GLN A 15 44.30 -42.36 50.20
CA GLN A 15 44.71 -41.61 49.00
C GLN A 15 43.50 -41.26 48.14
N SER A 16 43.17 -39.97 48.03
CA SER A 16 42.28 -39.45 46.98
C SER A 16 43.09 -38.64 45.96
N PRO A 17 42.91 -38.84 44.64
CA PRO A 17 43.77 -38.22 43.63
C PRO A 17 43.44 -36.75 43.39
N GLU A 18 44.48 -35.90 43.44
CA GLU A 18 44.43 -34.51 42.97
C GLU A 18 43.94 -34.45 41.52
N SER A 19 42.86 -33.71 41.30
CA SER A 19 42.37 -33.36 39.96
C SER A 19 42.94 -31.98 39.59
N PRO A 20 43.56 -31.81 38.40
CA PRO A 20 44.04 -30.51 37.96
C PRO A 20 42.86 -29.64 37.54
N THR A 21 42.67 -28.52 38.23
CA THR A 21 41.66 -27.50 37.87
C THR A 21 42.10 -26.82 36.57
N PRO A 22 41.30 -26.83 35.47
CA PRO A 22 41.66 -26.08 34.27
C PRO A 22 41.43 -24.57 34.49
N PRO A 23 42.30 -23.69 33.96
CA PRO A 23 42.19 -22.25 34.17
C PRO A 23 41.01 -21.67 33.38
N ASN A 24 40.07 -21.03 34.10
CA ASN A 24 39.22 -19.91 33.70
C ASN A 24 38.78 -19.76 32.22
N GLN A 25 38.41 -20.84 31.54
CA GLN A 25 37.81 -20.81 30.19
C GLN A 25 36.43 -20.12 30.13
N TRP A 26 35.84 -19.81 31.29
CA TRP A 26 34.52 -19.21 31.41
C TRP A 26 34.53 -17.68 31.33
N LEU A 27 35.66 -17.02 31.65
CA LEU A 27 35.76 -15.56 31.55
C LEU A 27 35.85 -15.09 30.09
N ASP A 28 36.62 -15.78 29.25
CA ASP A 28 36.77 -15.42 27.83
C ASP A 28 35.48 -15.64 27.01
N LYS A 29 34.59 -16.53 27.49
CA LYS A 29 33.33 -16.83 26.81
C LYS A 29 32.21 -15.82 27.13
N GLN A 30 32.36 -15.03 28.20
CA GLN A 30 31.40 -13.99 28.56
C GLN A 30 31.57 -12.69 27.76
N GLU A 31 32.74 -12.41 27.18
CA GLU A 31 32.97 -11.22 26.34
C GLU A 31 32.37 -11.30 24.92
N GLN A 32 31.87 -12.46 24.50
CA GLN A 32 31.35 -12.67 23.14
C GLN A 32 29.83 -12.83 23.02
N LEU A 33 29.06 -12.61 24.08
CA LEU A 33 27.61 -12.50 23.98
C LEU A 33 27.22 -11.03 23.74
N LYS A 34 27.60 -10.47 22.58
CA LYS A 34 26.90 -9.30 22.07
C LYS A 34 25.44 -9.71 21.89
N PRO A 35 24.46 -9.06 22.55
CA PRO A 35 23.07 -9.35 22.28
C PRO A 35 22.86 -9.21 20.77
N PRO A 36 22.13 -10.14 20.11
CA PRO A 36 21.83 -9.96 18.70
C PRO A 36 21.12 -8.61 18.60
N GLN A 37 21.76 -7.63 17.96
CA GLN A 37 21.11 -6.40 17.56
C GLN A 37 20.05 -6.79 16.54
N MET A 38 18.90 -7.27 17.03
CA MET A 38 17.71 -7.44 16.23
C MET A 38 17.46 -6.07 15.64
N LYS A 39 17.66 -5.94 14.33
CA LYS A 39 17.32 -4.72 13.59
C LYS A 39 15.84 -4.48 13.84
N VAL A 40 15.52 -3.58 14.77
CA VAL A 40 14.15 -3.21 15.19
C VAL A 40 13.30 -2.82 13.97
N ASP A 41 13.98 -2.39 12.91
CA ASP A 41 13.46 -2.12 11.57
C ASP A 41 12.66 -3.28 10.95
N ALA A 42 13.04 -4.55 11.19
CA ALA A 42 12.38 -5.69 10.56
C ALA A 42 10.97 -5.95 11.13
N PRO A 43 10.78 -6.06 12.46
CA PRO A 43 9.45 -6.10 13.06
C PRO A 43 8.63 -4.85 12.75
N LEU A 44 9.23 -3.65 12.81
CA LEU A 44 8.51 -2.40 12.55
C LEU A 44 7.98 -2.34 11.12
N ARG A 45 8.80 -2.71 10.13
CA ARG A 45 8.40 -2.81 8.72
C ARG A 45 7.23 -3.77 8.55
N MET A 46 7.26 -4.92 9.21
CA MET A 46 6.19 -5.91 9.13
C MET A 46 4.88 -5.36 9.71
N VAL A 47 4.94 -4.70 10.88
CA VAL A 47 3.74 -4.16 11.54
C VAL A 47 3.13 -3.01 10.74
N GLU A 48 3.94 -2.04 10.28
CA GLU A 48 3.43 -0.92 9.49
C GLU A 48 2.83 -1.36 8.15
N THR A 49 3.48 -2.32 7.48
CA THR A 49 2.95 -2.87 6.22
C THR A 49 1.63 -3.60 6.44
N ALA A 50 1.52 -4.42 7.48
CA ALA A 50 0.27 -5.10 7.84
C ALA A 50 -0.84 -4.11 8.23
N PHE A 51 -0.49 -3.07 9.01
CA PHE A 51 -1.43 -2.03 9.44
C PHE A 51 -2.00 -1.25 8.24
N LEU A 52 -1.13 -0.80 7.32
CA LEU A 52 -1.56 -0.06 6.14
C LEU A 52 -2.28 -0.94 5.11
N ALA A 53 -1.89 -2.22 4.98
CA ALA A 53 -2.63 -3.19 4.16
C ALA A 53 -4.04 -3.41 4.71
N SER A 54 -4.17 -3.61 6.03
CA SER A 54 -5.47 -3.75 6.71
C SER A 54 -6.31 -2.47 6.56
N THR A 55 -5.70 -1.30 6.68
CA THR A 55 -6.37 -0.01 6.47
C THR A 55 -6.91 0.13 5.04
N ALA A 56 -6.13 -0.23 4.02
CA ALA A 56 -6.58 -0.21 2.62
C ALA A 56 -7.80 -1.13 2.42
N SER A 57 -7.73 -2.35 2.94
CA SER A 57 -8.84 -3.31 2.87
C SER A 57 -10.07 -2.82 3.63
N LEU A 58 -9.90 -2.26 4.83
CA LEU A 58 -10.99 -1.79 5.66
C LEU A 58 -11.74 -0.62 5.00
N ILE A 59 -11.00 0.33 4.42
CA ILE A 59 -11.59 1.46 3.68
C ILE A 59 -12.44 0.96 2.51
N TRP A 60 -11.93 -0.01 1.74
CA TRP A 60 -12.69 -0.62 0.64
C TRP A 60 -13.92 -1.37 1.14
N PHE A 61 -13.74 -2.20 2.17
CA PHE A 61 -14.80 -2.99 2.78
C PHE A 61 -15.95 -2.09 3.25
N ILE A 62 -15.63 -1.02 4.00
CA ILE A 62 -16.61 -0.04 4.46
C ILE A 62 -17.32 0.60 3.26
N ASN A 63 -16.58 1.10 2.26
CA ASN A 63 -17.20 1.75 1.10
C ASN A 63 -18.14 0.82 0.31
N TYR A 64 -17.85 -0.48 0.28
CA TYR A 64 -18.69 -1.45 -0.42
C TYR A 64 -20.05 -1.65 0.27
N TYR A 65 -20.08 -1.75 1.60
CA TYR A 65 -21.32 -1.94 2.35
C TYR A 65 -22.03 -0.62 2.66
N PHE A 66 -21.27 0.45 2.90
CA PHE A 66 -21.73 1.79 3.21
C PHE A 66 -21.11 2.78 2.21
N PRO A 67 -21.74 3.01 1.06
CA PRO A 67 -21.21 3.92 0.05
C PRO A 67 -21.36 5.37 0.53
N LEU A 68 -20.41 5.86 1.32
CA LEU A 68 -20.36 7.24 1.83
C LEU A 68 -19.87 8.25 0.76
N GLY A 69 -20.33 8.05 -0.48
CA GLY A 69 -20.00 8.91 -1.61
C GLY A 69 -18.55 8.84 -2.09
N PRO A 70 -18.04 9.89 -2.75
CA PRO A 70 -16.72 9.89 -3.38
C PRO A 70 -15.55 10.04 -2.38
N VAL A 71 -15.82 10.42 -1.13
CA VAL A 71 -14.79 10.80 -0.16
C VAL A 71 -13.84 9.64 0.18
N LEU A 72 -14.36 8.45 0.51
CA LEU A 72 -13.49 7.29 0.82
C LEU A 72 -12.67 6.82 -0.37
N ARG A 73 -13.20 6.99 -1.59
CA ARG A 73 -12.55 6.51 -2.82
C ARG A 73 -11.19 7.16 -3.04
N ILE A 74 -11.03 8.39 -2.55
CA ILE A 74 -9.78 9.15 -2.61
C ILE A 74 -8.66 8.42 -1.85
N PHE A 75 -9.01 7.72 -0.77
CA PHE A 75 -8.04 7.05 0.10
C PHE A 75 -7.70 5.62 -0.33
N PHE A 76 -8.37 5.03 -1.31
CA PHE A 76 -8.12 3.63 -1.70
C PHE A 76 -6.65 3.33 -2.05
N PRO A 77 -5.96 4.11 -2.91
CA PRO A 77 -4.57 3.83 -3.25
C PRO A 77 -3.57 4.36 -2.18
N VAL A 78 -4.01 5.24 -1.27
CA VAL A 78 -3.12 6.04 -0.41
C VAL A 78 -2.35 5.19 0.61
N PRO A 79 -2.95 4.26 1.38
CA PRO A 79 -2.21 3.45 2.34
C PRO A 79 -1.12 2.60 1.67
N ILE A 80 -1.40 2.02 0.49
CA ILE A 80 -0.42 1.20 -0.25
C ILE A 80 0.72 2.09 -0.81
N ALA A 81 0.39 3.28 -1.29
CA ALA A 81 1.39 4.25 -1.73
C ALA A 81 2.28 4.72 -0.58
N LEU A 82 1.72 4.92 0.62
CA LEU A 82 2.49 5.27 1.82
C LEU A 82 3.44 4.14 2.23
N VAL A 83 3.02 2.87 2.13
CA VAL A 83 3.93 1.73 2.34
C VAL A 83 5.12 1.79 1.38
N TYR A 84 4.88 2.14 0.11
CA TYR A 84 5.96 2.28 -0.87
C TYR A 84 6.94 3.38 -0.45
N LEU A 85 6.45 4.53 -0.01
CA LEU A 85 7.30 5.66 0.40
C LEU A 85 8.14 5.31 1.63
N ARG A 86 7.56 4.62 2.62
CA ARG A 86 8.26 4.28 3.88
C ARG A 86 9.22 3.09 3.75
N TRP A 87 8.78 2.02 3.08
CA TRP A 87 9.45 0.72 3.11
C TRP A 87 9.83 0.19 1.72
N GLY A 88 9.56 0.96 0.66
CA GLY A 88 9.98 0.67 -0.70
C GLY A 88 9.12 -0.35 -1.46
N LYS A 89 9.58 -0.67 -2.67
CA LYS A 89 8.85 -1.50 -3.66
C LYS A 89 8.35 -2.84 -3.13
N ARG A 90 9.21 -3.61 -2.45
CA ARG A 90 8.85 -4.96 -1.98
C ARG A 90 7.70 -4.91 -0.98
N ALA A 91 7.76 -3.98 -0.04
CA ALA A 91 6.75 -3.79 0.98
C ALA A 91 5.39 -3.38 0.39
N ALA A 92 5.39 -2.50 -0.62
CA ALA A 92 4.16 -2.07 -1.27
C ALA A 92 3.45 -3.22 -2.03
N TRP A 93 4.21 -4.06 -2.73
CA TRP A 93 3.66 -5.26 -3.37
C TRP A 93 3.11 -6.26 -2.36
N MET A 94 3.84 -6.47 -1.24
CA MET A 94 3.32 -7.30 -0.16
C MET A 94 2.02 -6.73 0.41
N ALA A 95 1.95 -5.42 0.67
CA ALA A 95 0.72 -4.78 1.16
C ALA A 95 -0.44 -4.88 0.15
N ALA A 96 -0.18 -4.73 -1.14
CA ALA A 96 -1.17 -4.91 -2.20
C ALA A 96 -1.71 -6.36 -2.25
N VAL A 97 -0.82 -7.35 -2.17
CA VAL A 97 -1.23 -8.77 -2.14
C VAL A 97 -1.96 -9.10 -0.85
N THR A 98 -1.45 -8.70 0.31
CA THR A 98 -2.06 -8.94 1.62
C THR A 98 -3.43 -8.30 1.72
N SER A 99 -3.61 -7.06 1.25
CA SER A 99 -4.92 -6.41 1.23
C SER A 99 -5.93 -7.12 0.31
N GLY A 100 -5.48 -7.61 -0.84
CA GLY A 100 -6.28 -8.44 -1.74
C GLY A 100 -6.69 -9.78 -1.13
N LEU A 101 -5.77 -10.47 -0.45
CA LEU A 101 -6.05 -11.72 0.26
C LEU A 101 -7.02 -11.51 1.41
N LEU A 102 -6.83 -10.46 2.21
CA LEU A 102 -7.74 -10.11 3.30
C LEU A 102 -9.16 -9.89 2.76
N LEU A 103 -9.31 -9.07 1.71
CA LEU A 103 -10.60 -8.83 1.07
C LEU A 103 -11.19 -10.10 0.44
N SER A 104 -10.34 -11.00 -0.08
CA SER A 104 -10.80 -12.28 -0.63
C SER A 104 -11.48 -13.13 0.44
N VAL A 105 -10.91 -13.15 1.65
CA VAL A 105 -11.49 -13.87 2.80
C VAL A 105 -12.78 -13.20 3.28
N LEU A 106 -12.81 -11.86 3.33
CA LEU A 106 -13.95 -11.12 3.87
C LEU A 106 -15.16 -11.05 2.92
N MET A 107 -14.93 -10.92 1.61
CA MET A 107 -15.97 -10.58 0.64
C MET A 107 -16.07 -11.55 -0.54
N GLY A 108 -15.12 -12.48 -0.63
CA GLY A 108 -14.97 -13.41 -1.74
C GLY A 108 -13.91 -12.98 -2.77
N PRO A 109 -13.28 -13.94 -3.47
CA PRO A 109 -12.13 -13.70 -4.36
C PRO A 109 -12.46 -12.84 -5.58
N VAL A 110 -13.69 -12.92 -6.09
CA VAL A 110 -14.11 -12.10 -7.25
C VAL A 110 -14.22 -10.63 -6.88
N ARG A 111 -14.78 -10.33 -5.70
CA ARG A 111 -14.98 -8.95 -5.22
C ARG A 111 -13.66 -8.30 -4.80
N SER A 112 -12.71 -9.06 -4.26
CA SER A 112 -11.39 -8.53 -3.95
C SER A 112 -10.63 -8.10 -5.20
N LEU A 113 -10.83 -8.79 -6.33
CA LEU A 113 -10.19 -8.45 -7.60
C LEU A 113 -10.63 -7.07 -8.13
N LEU A 114 -11.87 -6.66 -7.82
CA LEU A 114 -12.38 -5.31 -8.10
C LEU A 114 -11.64 -4.21 -7.33
N PHE A 115 -10.97 -4.55 -6.23
CA PHE A 115 -10.08 -3.63 -5.52
C PHE A 115 -8.64 -3.74 -6.03
N VAL A 116 -8.14 -4.97 -6.15
CA VAL A 116 -6.73 -5.24 -6.42
C VAL A 116 -6.31 -4.60 -7.73
N MET A 117 -6.96 -4.97 -8.84
CA MET A 117 -6.57 -4.54 -10.18
C MET A 117 -6.55 -3.00 -10.33
N PRO A 118 -7.61 -2.25 -9.98
CA PRO A 118 -7.63 -0.80 -10.17
C PRO A 118 -6.93 0.00 -9.05
N TYR A 119 -7.00 -0.41 -7.78
CA TYR A 119 -6.58 0.44 -6.66
C TYR A 119 -5.29 -0.03 -6.01
N ALA A 120 -5.07 -1.34 -5.87
CA ALA A 120 -3.83 -1.84 -5.27
C ALA A 120 -2.63 -1.63 -6.20
N PHE A 121 -2.77 -1.94 -7.50
CA PHE A 121 -1.75 -1.59 -8.49
C PHE A 121 -1.55 -0.07 -8.60
N MET A 122 -2.62 0.72 -8.52
CA MET A 122 -2.53 2.18 -8.52
C MET A 122 -1.74 2.70 -7.31
N GLY A 123 -1.97 2.17 -6.12
CA GLY A 123 -1.21 2.53 -4.93
C GLY A 123 0.29 2.26 -5.09
N VAL A 124 0.66 1.13 -5.70
CA VAL A 124 2.07 0.82 -6.01
C VAL A 124 2.64 1.77 -7.08
N LEU A 125 1.88 2.05 -8.13
CA LEU A 125 2.29 2.98 -9.20
C LEU A 125 2.53 4.39 -8.66
N LEU A 126 1.57 4.94 -7.91
CA LEU A 126 1.67 6.25 -7.27
C LEU A 126 2.82 6.29 -6.27
N GLY A 127 2.97 5.24 -5.46
CA GLY A 127 4.12 5.10 -4.57
C GLY A 127 5.46 5.19 -5.31
N ALA A 128 5.57 4.54 -6.48
CA ALA A 128 6.76 4.56 -7.30
C ALA A 128 7.03 5.92 -7.96
N THR A 129 6.00 6.60 -8.47
CA THR A 129 6.14 7.93 -9.10
C THR A 129 6.47 9.00 -8.06
N TRP A 130 5.84 8.94 -6.88
CA TRP A 130 6.10 9.87 -5.78
C TRP A 130 7.48 9.67 -5.16
N TYR A 131 7.93 8.42 -4.97
CA TYR A 131 9.28 8.12 -4.50
C TYR A 131 10.36 8.67 -5.45
N ARG A 132 10.09 8.64 -6.76
CA ARG A 132 10.99 9.18 -7.80
C ARG A 132 10.86 10.68 -8.04
N ARG A 133 10.03 11.40 -7.26
CA ARG A 133 9.78 12.85 -7.40
C ARG A 133 9.34 13.26 -8.81
N VAL A 134 8.61 12.38 -9.50
CA VAL A 134 8.11 12.62 -10.87
C VAL A 134 7.08 13.77 -10.83
N PRO A 135 7.04 14.67 -11.84
CA PRO A 135 6.05 15.73 -11.88
C PRO A 135 4.62 15.17 -11.91
N TRP A 136 3.68 15.90 -11.31
CA TRP A 136 2.28 15.47 -11.17
C TRP A 136 1.65 15.09 -12.51
N ILE A 137 1.95 15.83 -13.59
CA ILE A 137 1.38 15.54 -14.91
C ILE A 137 1.72 14.12 -15.39
N VAL A 138 2.96 13.65 -15.17
CA VAL A 138 3.38 12.30 -15.56
C VAL A 138 2.77 11.25 -14.62
N SER A 139 2.72 11.53 -13.32
CA SER A 139 2.10 10.63 -12.35
C SER A 139 0.60 10.45 -12.59
N ILE A 140 -0.11 11.55 -12.86
CA ILE A 140 -1.55 11.56 -13.16
C ILE A 140 -1.80 10.86 -14.49
N THR A 141 -1.05 11.15 -15.55
CA THR A 141 -1.28 10.49 -16.86
C THR A 141 -1.05 8.98 -16.80
N LEU A 142 0.05 8.52 -16.17
CA LEU A 142 0.30 7.10 -15.95
C LEU A 142 -0.80 6.45 -15.09
N GLY A 143 -1.21 7.15 -14.03
CA GLY A 143 -2.32 6.72 -13.21
C GLY A 143 -3.61 6.63 -14.02
N THR A 144 -3.93 7.62 -14.86
CA THR A 144 -5.17 7.67 -15.62
C THR A 144 -5.24 6.49 -16.58
N LEU A 145 -4.13 6.18 -17.25
CA LEU A 145 -4.04 4.99 -18.09
C LEU A 145 -4.34 3.71 -17.32
N LEU A 146 -3.73 3.55 -16.12
CA LEU A 146 -4.00 2.40 -15.26
C LEU A 146 -5.43 2.37 -14.72
N GLY A 147 -5.99 3.54 -14.36
CA GLY A 147 -7.36 3.70 -13.87
C GLY A 147 -8.40 3.39 -14.93
N THR A 148 -8.16 3.82 -16.18
CA THR A 148 -8.99 3.47 -17.34
C THR A 148 -8.92 1.98 -17.63
N LEU A 149 -7.73 1.37 -17.62
CA LEU A 149 -7.59 -0.08 -17.74
C LEU A 149 -8.34 -0.80 -16.61
N GLY A 150 -8.26 -0.28 -15.39
CA GLY A 150 -8.97 -0.82 -14.23
C GLY A 150 -10.47 -0.68 -14.29
N PHE A 151 -10.97 0.40 -14.89
CA PHE A 151 -12.40 0.56 -15.16
C PHE A 151 -12.89 -0.50 -16.15
N PHE A 152 -12.20 -0.67 -17.29
CA PHE A 152 -12.56 -1.70 -18.27
C PHE A 152 -12.46 -3.10 -17.69
N PHE A 153 -11.43 -3.39 -16.89
CA PHE A 153 -11.30 -4.66 -16.19
C PHE A 153 -12.48 -4.93 -15.25
N ARG A 154 -12.86 -3.96 -14.42
CA ARG A 154 -14.02 -4.09 -13.52
C ARG A 154 -15.31 -4.29 -14.29
N MET A 155 -15.52 -3.51 -15.34
CA MET A 155 -16.71 -3.60 -16.17
C MET A 155 -16.80 -4.98 -16.83
N TRP A 156 -15.71 -5.45 -17.44
CA TRP A 156 -15.62 -6.77 -18.02
C TRP A 156 -15.90 -7.86 -16.99
N LEU A 157 -15.26 -7.79 -15.82
CA LEU A 157 -15.44 -8.78 -14.75
C LEU A 157 -16.89 -8.82 -14.25
N LEU A 158 -17.51 -7.67 -14.05
CA LEU A 158 -18.90 -7.56 -13.62
C LEU A 158 -19.88 -7.99 -14.73
N SER A 159 -19.58 -7.69 -15.99
CA SER A 159 -20.38 -8.10 -17.15
C SER A 159 -20.42 -9.63 -17.26
N VAL A 160 -19.27 -10.29 -17.12
CA VAL A 160 -19.18 -11.75 -17.09
C VAL A 160 -19.94 -12.33 -15.89
N LEU A 161 -19.84 -11.70 -14.71
CA LEU A 161 -20.50 -12.20 -13.50
C LEU A 161 -22.03 -12.03 -13.54
N SER A 162 -22.52 -10.93 -14.10
CA SER A 162 -23.96 -10.65 -14.26
C SER A 162 -24.56 -11.35 -15.48
N SER A 163 -23.73 -11.89 -16.40
CA SER A 163 -24.17 -12.37 -17.72
C SER A 163 -24.91 -11.31 -18.54
N GLU A 164 -24.59 -10.04 -18.31
CA GLU A 164 -25.19 -8.87 -18.94
C GLU A 164 -24.12 -7.98 -19.54
N ASP A 165 -24.40 -7.33 -20.67
CA ASP A 165 -23.47 -6.37 -21.27
C ASP A 165 -23.60 -5.00 -20.60
N LEU A 166 -22.71 -4.74 -19.63
CA LEU A 166 -22.68 -3.48 -18.89
C LEU A 166 -22.22 -2.29 -19.76
N TRP A 167 -21.60 -2.53 -20.92
CA TRP A 167 -21.17 -1.48 -21.82
C TRP A 167 -22.37 -0.76 -22.45
N ILE A 168 -23.48 -1.47 -22.69
CA ILE A 168 -24.70 -0.89 -23.26
C ILE A 168 -25.23 0.24 -22.38
N TYR A 169 -25.19 0.09 -21.05
CA TYR A 169 -25.64 1.14 -20.13
C TYR A 169 -24.75 2.39 -20.21
N VAL A 170 -23.44 2.22 -20.39
CA VAL A 170 -22.52 3.34 -20.59
C VAL A 170 -22.82 4.06 -21.90
N ILE A 171 -23.03 3.30 -22.98
CA ILE A 171 -23.39 3.86 -24.28
C ILE A 171 -24.71 4.63 -24.19
N ASN A 172 -25.76 4.06 -23.61
CA ASN A 172 -27.04 4.74 -23.44
C ASN A 172 -26.91 6.04 -22.65
N GLN A 173 -26.16 6.01 -21.53
CA GLN A 173 -25.93 7.21 -20.73
C GLN A 173 -25.21 8.31 -21.53
N VAL A 174 -24.22 7.94 -22.35
CA VAL A 174 -23.45 8.89 -23.16
C VAL A 174 -24.29 9.39 -24.34
N THR A 175 -25.13 8.55 -24.93
CA THR A 175 -26.10 8.94 -25.96
C THR A 175 -27.01 10.04 -25.43
N GLU A 176 -27.64 9.83 -24.27
CA GLU A 176 -28.53 10.83 -23.64
C GLU A 176 -27.81 12.15 -23.37
N ILE A 177 -26.59 12.11 -22.84
CA ILE A 177 -25.78 13.32 -22.61
C ILE A 177 -25.47 14.02 -23.94
N THR A 178 -25.11 13.26 -24.97
CA THR A 178 -24.75 13.81 -26.29
C THR A 178 -25.95 14.44 -26.97
N GLU A 179 -27.11 13.77 -26.95
CA GLU A 179 -28.38 14.29 -27.46
C GLU A 179 -28.78 15.57 -26.74
N TRP A 180 -28.66 15.59 -25.41
CA TRP A 180 -28.91 16.79 -24.62
C TRP A 180 -27.99 17.96 -25.01
N VAL A 181 -26.70 17.71 -25.24
CA VAL A 181 -25.76 18.74 -25.73
C VAL A 181 -26.15 19.23 -27.12
N PHE A 182 -26.51 18.33 -28.04
CA PHE A 182 -26.91 18.69 -29.41
C PHE A 182 -28.17 19.55 -29.43
N LEU A 183 -29.17 19.19 -28.64
CA LEU A 183 -30.39 19.99 -28.47
C LEU A 183 -30.08 21.40 -27.95
N LYS A 184 -29.18 21.50 -26.96
CA LYS A 184 -28.78 22.79 -26.39
C LYS A 184 -27.98 23.67 -27.35
N LEU A 185 -27.31 23.05 -28.33
CA LEU A 185 -26.56 23.73 -29.38
C LEU A 185 -27.39 23.95 -30.67
N GLU A 186 -28.68 23.62 -30.65
CA GLU A 186 -29.60 23.67 -31.80
C GLU A 186 -29.08 22.90 -33.02
N LEU A 187 -28.28 21.86 -32.78
CA LEU A 187 -27.74 20.99 -33.83
C LEU A 187 -28.83 20.01 -34.26
N LEU A 188 -29.36 20.20 -35.48
CA LEU A 188 -30.34 19.31 -36.11
C LEU A 188 -29.74 17.98 -36.61
N ALA A 189 -28.53 17.63 -36.18
CA ALA A 189 -27.85 16.41 -36.56
C ALA A 189 -28.15 15.29 -35.55
N THR A 190 -28.28 14.05 -36.02
CA THR A 190 -28.34 12.90 -35.12
C THR A 190 -26.93 12.50 -34.68
N PRO A 191 -26.71 12.17 -33.39
CA PRO A 191 -25.39 11.76 -32.92
C PRO A 191 -24.98 10.43 -33.57
N SER A 192 -23.81 10.42 -34.21
CA SER A 192 -23.28 9.19 -34.81
C SER A 192 -22.79 8.21 -33.74
N VAL A 193 -22.90 6.91 -34.01
CA VAL A 193 -22.42 5.85 -33.10
C VAL A 193 -20.92 6.01 -32.78
N PHE A 194 -20.13 6.41 -33.77
CA PHE A 194 -18.69 6.65 -33.57
C PHE A 194 -18.42 7.78 -32.57
N LEU A 195 -19.16 8.88 -32.66
CA LEU A 195 -19.04 10.01 -31.73
C LEU A 195 -19.42 9.59 -30.31
N ILE A 196 -20.46 8.78 -30.16
CA ILE A 196 -20.92 8.26 -28.86
C ILE A 196 -19.84 7.34 -28.25
N GLN A 197 -19.26 6.43 -29.03
CA GLN A 197 -18.19 5.53 -28.55
C GLN A 197 -16.95 6.31 -28.11
N MET A 198 -16.50 7.28 -28.92
CA MET A 198 -15.37 8.15 -28.57
C MET A 198 -15.69 9.01 -27.34
N GLY A 199 -16.91 9.53 -27.25
CA GLY A 199 -17.41 10.28 -26.10
C GLY A 199 -17.41 9.44 -24.82
N ALA A 200 -17.82 8.17 -24.89
CA ALA A 200 -17.82 7.26 -23.75
C ALA A 200 -16.41 7.03 -23.20
N ILE A 201 -15.46 6.72 -24.08
CA ILE A 201 -14.06 6.53 -23.70
C ILE A 201 -13.49 7.84 -23.14
N ALA A 202 -13.75 8.97 -23.79
CA ALA A 202 -13.28 10.28 -23.32
C ALA A 202 -13.83 10.63 -21.93
N LEU A 203 -15.11 10.34 -21.66
CA LEU A 203 -15.74 10.58 -20.36
C LEU A 203 -15.15 9.69 -19.27
N ILE A 204 -14.84 8.42 -19.57
CA ILE A 204 -14.16 7.50 -18.65
C ILE A 204 -12.74 7.99 -18.32
N VAL A 205 -11.99 8.42 -19.34
CA VAL A 205 -10.64 8.96 -19.18
C VAL A 205 -10.67 10.24 -18.35
N LEU A 206 -11.60 11.16 -18.67
CA LEU A 206 -11.79 12.41 -17.93
C LEU A 206 -12.16 12.15 -16.47
N ASN A 207 -13.08 11.22 -16.21
CA ASN A 207 -13.47 10.85 -14.85
C ASN A 207 -12.27 10.31 -14.04
N ASN A 208 -11.46 9.44 -14.65
CA ASN A 208 -10.24 8.92 -14.02
C ASN A 208 -9.18 10.00 -13.80
N PHE A 209 -9.05 10.94 -14.74
CA PHE A 209 -8.16 12.09 -14.59
C PHE A 209 -8.56 12.96 -13.40
N ILE A 210 -9.84 13.31 -13.29
CA ILE A 210 -10.38 14.08 -12.15
C ILE A 210 -10.17 13.31 -10.85
N TYR A 211 -10.50 12.01 -10.82
CA TYR A 211 -10.29 11.16 -9.65
C TYR A 211 -8.83 11.21 -9.18
N LEU A 212 -7.87 11.03 -10.08
CA LEU A 212 -6.46 11.04 -9.72
C LEU A 212 -5.94 12.40 -9.30
N PHE A 213 -6.45 13.47 -9.92
CA PHE A 213 -6.13 14.81 -9.49
C PHE A 213 -6.54 15.03 -8.02
N VAL A 214 -7.75 14.60 -7.65
CA VAL A 214 -8.24 14.67 -6.26
C VAL A 214 -7.42 13.77 -5.32
N VAL A 215 -7.03 12.56 -5.76
CA VAL A 215 -6.15 11.67 -4.99
C VAL A 215 -4.80 12.33 -4.72
N HIS A 216 -4.17 12.98 -5.70
CA HIS A 216 -2.90 13.68 -5.51
C HIS A 216 -3.05 14.86 -4.54
N LEU A 217 -4.15 15.63 -4.65
CA LEU A 217 -4.44 16.73 -3.74
C LEU A 217 -4.57 16.26 -2.28
N ALA A 218 -5.37 15.22 -2.05
CA ALA A 218 -5.57 14.66 -0.72
C ALA A 218 -4.29 13.99 -0.18
N ALA A 219 -3.55 13.28 -1.04
CA ALA A 219 -2.30 12.63 -0.67
C ALA A 219 -1.24 13.67 -0.27
N TRP A 220 -1.13 14.79 -0.99
CA TRP A 220 -0.23 15.88 -0.63
C TRP A 220 -0.53 16.43 0.76
N LEU A 221 -1.80 16.79 1.02
CA LEU A 221 -2.23 17.30 2.32
C LEU A 221 -2.03 16.31 3.48
N LEU A 222 -2.33 15.03 3.24
CA LEU A 222 -2.22 13.99 4.26
C LEU A 222 -0.76 13.63 4.53
N LEU A 223 0.05 13.47 3.49
CA LEU A 223 1.40 12.93 3.60
C LEU A 223 2.43 13.97 4.05
N ASP A 224 2.20 15.26 3.80
CA ASP A 224 2.98 16.32 4.46
C ASP A 224 2.82 16.23 5.98
N ARG A 225 1.58 16.03 6.47
CA ARG A 225 1.32 15.87 7.91
C ARG A 225 1.93 14.60 8.50
N LEU A 226 2.13 13.58 7.68
CA LEU A 226 2.75 12.30 8.07
C LEU A 226 4.29 12.30 7.87
N GLY A 227 4.90 13.44 7.55
CA GLY A 227 6.36 13.57 7.38
C GLY A 227 6.92 12.84 6.16
N ASN A 228 6.07 12.49 5.17
CA ASN A 228 6.47 11.80 3.94
C ASN A 228 6.15 12.68 2.71
N PRO A 229 6.88 13.80 2.52
CA PRO A 229 6.51 14.81 1.52
C PRO A 229 6.59 14.26 0.10
N ILE A 230 5.49 14.39 -0.65
CA ILE A 230 5.36 14.04 -2.08
C ILE A 230 5.92 15.19 -2.95
N PRO A 231 6.28 14.96 -4.25
CA PRO A 231 6.51 16.06 -5.20
C PRO A 231 5.45 17.16 -5.13
N ARG A 232 5.89 18.42 -5.16
CA ARG A 232 5.03 19.60 -4.99
C ARG A 232 3.99 19.70 -6.13
N PRO A 233 2.78 20.21 -5.83
CA PRO A 233 1.76 20.41 -6.85
C PRO A 233 2.13 21.53 -7.85
N PRO A 234 1.44 21.62 -9.01
CA PRO A 234 1.61 22.74 -9.94
C PRO A 234 1.39 24.11 -9.28
N GLN A 235 2.05 25.17 -9.78
CA GLN A 235 1.99 26.51 -9.20
C GLN A 235 0.56 27.04 -9.02
N TRP A 236 -0.33 26.80 -9.99
CA TRP A 236 -1.73 27.24 -9.91
C TRP A 236 -2.51 26.58 -8.74
N VAL A 237 -2.15 25.36 -8.35
CA VAL A 237 -2.75 24.68 -7.19
C VAL A 237 -2.24 25.29 -5.89
N GLN A 238 -0.95 25.61 -5.82
CA GLN A 238 -0.34 26.22 -4.63
C GLN A 238 -0.95 27.59 -4.34
N VAL A 239 -1.13 28.40 -5.39
CA VAL A 239 -1.77 29.73 -5.32
C VAL A 239 -3.23 29.61 -4.88
N LEU A 240 -3.98 28.62 -5.38
CA LEU A 240 -5.38 28.43 -4.97
C LEU A 240 -5.53 27.98 -3.51
N MET A 241 -4.52 27.33 -2.96
CA MET A 241 -4.52 26.76 -1.61
C MET A 241 -3.92 27.71 -0.57
N ASP A 242 -3.54 28.95 -0.95
CA ASP A 242 -2.78 29.91 -0.13
C ASP A 242 -1.62 29.26 0.65
N TYR A 243 -0.95 28.31 -0.01
CA TYR A 243 0.07 27.50 0.64
C TYR A 243 1.41 28.24 0.56
N GLU A 244 1.67 29.09 1.56
CA GLU A 244 2.99 29.67 1.81
C GLU A 244 3.88 28.57 2.42
N GLY A 245 4.90 28.15 1.65
CA GLY A 245 5.89 27.15 2.07
C GLY A 245 6.99 27.73 2.95
#